data_AF-W1P3B4-F1
#
_entry.id   AF-W1P3B4-F1
#
_cell.length_a   1.000
_cell.length_b   1.000
_cell.length_c   1.000
_cell.angle_alpha   90.00
_cell.angle_beta   90.00
_cell.angle_gamma   90.00
#
_symmetry.space_group_name_H-M   'P 1'
#
loop_
_entity.id
_entity.type
_entity.pdbx_description
1 polymer ?
#
loop_
_entity_poly.entity_id
_entity_poly.type
_entity_poly.pdbx_seq_one_letter_code
_entity_poly.pdbx_strand_id
1 'polypeptide(L)'
;MAESFNAWILSAREKSIITMCDEIMVQLMTKFEEKRELDTQFKIHYLEKKYAVDLTHWTCSCIKLQLNGIPCVHAIAAINHMHLDLPVYCSKYFTVEYFRRAFETPFAPVPDDIELTGIYNRTLLPPKTTHLPDRPKKQ
;
A
#
# COMPACT_ATOMS: atom_id res chain seq x y z
N MET A 1 -30.13 -19.35 9.72
CA MET A 1 -30.14 -18.24 8.71
C MET A 1 -31.36 -17.33 8.88
N ALA A 2 -32.57 -17.88 9.08
CA ALA A 2 -33.76 -17.08 9.34
C ALA A 2 -33.70 -16.29 10.67
N GLU A 3 -33.15 -16.88 11.74
CA GLU A 3 -33.08 -16.24 13.06
C GLU A 3 -32.16 -15.02 13.09
N SER A 4 -31.01 -15.07 12.43
CA SER A 4 -30.06 -13.96 12.33
C SER A 4 -30.60 -12.80 11.51
N PHE A 5 -31.35 -13.10 10.45
CA PHE A 5 -32.00 -12.07 9.63
C PHE A 5 -33.17 -11.43 10.38
N ASN A 6 -33.99 -12.26 11.04
CA ASN A 6 -35.11 -11.78 11.84
C ASN A 6 -34.63 -10.84 12.94
N ALA A 7 -33.63 -11.26 13.73
CA ALA A 7 -33.00 -10.43 14.77
C ALA A 7 -32.49 -9.10 14.22
N TRP A 8 -31.88 -9.12 13.04
CA TRP A 8 -31.30 -7.94 12.39
C TRP A 8 -32.35 -6.91 11.96
N ILE A 9 -33.55 -7.34 11.54
CA ILE A 9 -34.63 -6.43 11.14
C ILE A 9 -35.64 -6.11 12.26
N LEU A 10 -35.47 -6.68 13.46
CA LEU A 10 -36.45 -6.55 14.56
C LEU A 10 -36.74 -5.08 14.94
N SER A 11 -35.71 -4.25 15.02
CA SER A 11 -35.87 -2.84 15.42
C SER A 11 -36.51 -1.97 14.33
N ALA A 12 -36.38 -2.38 13.06
CA ALA A 12 -36.94 -1.67 11.92
C ALA A 12 -38.40 -2.08 11.64
N ARG A 13 -38.76 -3.35 11.86
CA ARG A 13 -40.12 -3.89 11.56
C ARG A 13 -41.24 -3.33 12.43
N GLU A 14 -40.92 -2.70 13.56
CA GLU A 14 -41.90 -2.11 14.48
C GLU A 14 -42.29 -0.68 14.07
N LYS A 15 -41.71 -0.14 12.98
CA LYS A 15 -41.88 1.24 12.53
C LYS A 15 -42.81 1.34 11.32
N SER A 16 -43.14 2.58 10.95
CA SER A 16 -43.89 2.84 9.72
C SER A 16 -43.14 2.29 8.50
N ILE A 17 -43.87 1.90 7.44
CA ILE A 17 -43.26 1.26 6.27
C ILE A 17 -42.16 2.12 5.62
N ILE A 18 -42.32 3.45 5.63
CA ILE A 18 -41.33 4.39 5.10
C ILE A 18 -40.05 4.34 5.95
N THR A 19 -40.19 4.52 7.26
CA THR A 19 -39.07 4.48 8.21
C THR A 19 -38.38 3.11 8.25
N MET A 20 -39.15 2.03 8.15
CA MET A 20 -38.64 0.66 8.11
C MET A 20 -37.76 0.44 6.87
N CYS A 21 -38.22 0.86 5.69
CA CYS A 21 -37.45 0.74 4.45
C CYS A 21 -36.17 1.58 4.49
N ASP A 22 -36.26 2.84 4.95
CA ASP A 22 -35.09 3.71 5.08
C ASP A 22 -34.04 3.13 6.03
N GLU A 23 -34.47 2.62 7.19
CA GLU A 23 -33.55 2.00 8.14
C GLU A 23 -32.92 0.72 7.63
N ILE A 24 -33.69 -0.14 6.95
CA ILE A 24 -33.15 -1.35 6.32
C ILE A 24 -32.13 -0.96 5.24
N MET A 25 -32.42 0.07 4.44
CA MET A 25 -31.47 0.57 3.43
C MET A 25 -30.18 1.07 4.06
N VAL A 26 -30.25 1.91 5.09
CA VAL A 26 -29.06 2.40 5.81
C VAL A 26 -28.29 1.24 6.42
N GLN A 27 -28.95 0.28 7.07
CA GLN A 27 -28.30 -0.88 7.66
C GLN A 27 -27.62 -1.77 6.60
N LEU A 28 -28.25 -1.95 5.43
CA LEU A 28 -27.63 -2.66 4.31
C LEU A 28 -26.39 -1.93 3.84
N MET A 29 -26.47 -0.63 3.59
CA MET A 29 -25.34 0.19 3.15
C MET A 29 -24.18 0.11 4.14
N THR A 30 -24.44 0.26 5.44
CA THR A 30 -23.40 0.12 6.48
C THR A 30 -22.78 -1.27 6.49
N LYS A 31 -23.60 -2.34 6.40
CA LYS A 31 -23.08 -3.71 6.35
C LYS A 31 -22.27 -4.00 5.08
N PHE A 32 -22.64 -3.43 3.94
CA PHE A 32 -21.85 -3.53 2.72
C PHE A 32 -20.51 -2.83 2.86
N GLU A 33 -20.47 -1.67 3.53
CA GLU A 33 -19.24 -0.93 3.80
C GLU A 33 -18.32 -1.68 4.78
N GLU A 34 -18.86 -2.15 5.91
CA GLU A 34 -18.10 -2.95 6.90
C GLU A 34 -17.52 -4.21 6.25
N LYS A 35 -18.31 -4.90 5.43
CA LYS A 35 -17.85 -6.08 4.70
C LYS A 35 -16.77 -5.73 3.67
N ARG A 36 -16.85 -4.56 3.02
CA ARG A 36 -15.84 -4.08 2.07
C ARG A 36 -14.51 -3.80 2.76
N GLU A 37 -14.51 -3.19 3.94
CA GLU A 37 -13.31 -2.98 4.76
C GLU A 37 -12.68 -4.29 5.25
N LEU A 38 -13.50 -5.31 5.54
CA LEU A 38 -13.02 -6.65 5.88
C LEU A 38 -12.41 -7.41 4.68
N ASP A 39 -12.72 -7.00 3.43
CA ASP A 39 -12.36 -7.73 2.21
C ASP A 39 -11.07 -7.20 1.53
N THR A 40 -10.32 -6.31 2.19
CA THR A 40 -9.08 -5.72 1.63
C THR A 40 -7.80 -6.49 1.97
N GLN A 41 -7.90 -7.58 2.73
CA GLN A 41 -6.78 -8.41 3.13
C GLN A 41 -6.67 -9.68 2.29
N PHE A 42 -5.51 -9.87 1.66
CA PHE A 42 -5.27 -10.99 0.75
C PHE A 42 -4.08 -11.84 1.15
N LYS A 43 -4.20 -13.13 0.89
CA LYS A 43 -3.12 -14.10 1.00
C LYS A 43 -2.76 -14.61 -0.39
N ILE A 44 -1.73 -14.01 -0.97
CA ILE A 44 -1.28 -14.31 -2.33
C ILE A 44 -0.26 -15.44 -2.30
N HIS A 45 -0.49 -16.46 -3.13
CA HIS A 45 0.48 -17.53 -3.36
C HIS A 45 1.32 -17.19 -4.59
N TYR A 46 2.64 -17.11 -4.43
CA TYR A 46 3.56 -16.75 -5.51
C TYR A 46 4.90 -17.46 -5.30
N LEU A 47 5.37 -18.18 -6.32
CA LEU A 47 6.63 -18.96 -6.30
C LEU A 47 6.79 -19.78 -5.00
N GLU A 48 5.80 -20.62 -4.70
CA GLU A 48 5.75 -21.51 -3.52
C GLU A 48 5.74 -20.80 -2.15
N LYS A 49 5.69 -19.47 -2.13
CA LYS A 49 5.61 -18.64 -0.93
C LYS A 49 4.24 -17.99 -0.81
N LYS A 50 3.93 -17.56 0.42
CA LYS A 50 2.68 -16.89 0.76
C LYS A 50 2.99 -15.47 1.20
N TYR A 51 2.26 -14.52 0.63
CA TYR A 51 2.41 -13.10 0.90
C TYR A 51 1.09 -12.54 1.44
N ALA A 52 1.16 -11.83 2.55
CA ALA A 52 0.04 -11.05 3.06
C ALA A 52 0.05 -9.69 2.37
N VAL A 53 -1.11 -9.27 1.88
CA VAL A 53 -1.34 -7.95 1.29
C VAL A 53 -2.51 -7.33 2.03
N ASP A 54 -2.36 -6.06 2.40
CA ASP A 54 -3.43 -5.26 2.99
C ASP A 54 -3.61 -4.01 2.14
N LEU A 55 -4.73 -3.92 1.43
CA LEU A 55 -5.04 -2.79 0.56
C LEU A 55 -5.59 -1.58 1.33
N THR A 56 -6.04 -1.71 2.57
CA THR A 56 -6.42 -0.55 3.38
C THR A 56 -5.16 0.19 3.86
N HIS A 57 -4.15 -0.56 4.30
CA HIS A 57 -2.90 0.00 4.84
C HIS A 57 -1.78 0.13 3.80
N TRP A 58 -2.02 -0.28 2.55
CA TRP A 58 -1.03 -0.28 1.46
C TRP A 58 0.25 -1.02 1.83
N THR A 59 0.09 -2.23 2.38
CA THR A 59 1.23 -3.05 2.78
C THR A 59 1.27 -4.38 2.06
N CYS A 60 2.49 -4.89 1.86
CA CYS A 60 2.72 -6.27 1.46
C CYS A 60 3.84 -6.85 2.31
N SER A 61 3.74 -8.12 2.70
CA SER A 61 4.82 -8.80 3.45
C SER A 61 6.12 -8.96 2.66
N CYS A 62 6.10 -8.72 1.34
CA CYS A 62 7.33 -8.62 0.54
C CYS A 62 8.04 -7.26 0.65
N ILE A 63 7.44 -6.28 1.34
CA ILE A 63 7.97 -4.95 1.68
C ILE A 63 8.19 -4.01 0.47
N LYS A 64 8.16 -4.52 -0.76
CA LYS A 64 8.40 -3.75 -2.00
C LYS A 64 7.43 -2.58 -2.19
N LEU A 65 6.15 -2.74 -1.85
CA LEU A 65 5.17 -1.65 -1.97
C LEU A 65 5.56 -0.50 -1.03
N GLN A 66 5.89 -0.81 0.22
CA GLN A 66 6.25 0.18 1.23
C GLN A 66 7.57 0.89 0.91
N LEU A 67 8.56 0.17 0.37
CA LEU A 67 9.86 0.75 0.03
C LEU A 67 9.84 1.57 -1.24
N ASN A 68 9.19 1.07 -2.29
CA ASN A 68 9.24 1.70 -3.61
C ASN A 68 8.11 2.71 -3.79
N GLY A 69 7.05 2.63 -3.00
CA GLY A 69 5.81 3.40 -3.22
C GLY A 69 5.06 3.00 -4.49
N ILE A 70 5.36 1.85 -5.09
CA ILE A 70 4.69 1.31 -6.28
C ILE A 70 4.19 -0.11 -5.95
N PRO A 71 2.94 -0.47 -6.31
CA PRO A 71 2.42 -1.82 -6.11
C PRO A 71 3.36 -2.90 -6.62
N CYS A 72 3.69 -3.86 -5.75
CA CYS A 72 4.42 -5.06 -6.13
C CYS A 72 3.51 -6.06 -6.83
N VAL A 73 4.07 -7.11 -7.45
CA VAL A 73 3.29 -8.15 -8.15
C VAL A 73 2.16 -8.77 -7.29
N HIS A 74 2.35 -8.87 -5.98
CA HIS A 74 1.32 -9.39 -5.07
C HIS A 74 0.20 -8.38 -4.82
N ALA A 75 0.55 -7.10 -4.62
CA ALA A 75 -0.43 -6.03 -4.46
C ALA A 75 -1.23 -5.83 -5.75
N ILE A 76 -0.57 -5.88 -6.91
CA ILE A 76 -1.24 -5.82 -8.22
C ILE A 76 -2.26 -6.96 -8.37
N ALA A 77 -1.90 -8.18 -7.96
CA ALA A 77 -2.83 -9.30 -8.00
C ALA A 77 -4.08 -9.07 -7.13
N ALA A 78 -3.90 -8.54 -5.91
CA ALA A 78 -5.01 -8.21 -5.01
C ALA A 78 -5.90 -7.07 -5.55
N ILE A 79 -5.29 -5.99 -6.05
CA ILE A 79 -5.99 -4.84 -6.65
C ILE A 79 -6.84 -5.29 -7.85
N ASN A 80 -6.25 -6.09 -8.75
CA ASN A 80 -6.96 -6.61 -9.92
C ASN A 80 -8.12 -7.53 -9.54
N HIS A 81 -7.95 -8.36 -8.49
CA HIS A 81 -9.01 -9.23 -7.99
C HIS A 81 -10.22 -8.44 -7.48
N MET A 82 -9.98 -7.26 -6.90
CA MET A 82 -11.02 -6.36 -6.41
C MET A 82 -11.55 -5.39 -7.46
N HIS A 83 -11.05 -5.44 -8.70
CA HIS A 83 -11.39 -4.49 -9.76
C HIS A 83 -11.16 -3.02 -9.33
N LEU A 84 -10.12 -2.79 -8.53
CA LEU A 84 -9.75 -1.45 -8.06
C LEU A 84 -8.78 -0.78 -9.01
N ASP A 85 -8.75 0.55 -8.98
CA ASP A 85 -7.87 1.33 -9.83
C ASP A 85 -6.44 1.34 -9.29
N LEU A 86 -5.50 0.82 -10.07
CA LEU A 86 -4.11 0.61 -9.66
C LEU A 86 -3.33 1.89 -9.34
N PRO A 87 -3.46 2.99 -10.10
CA PRO A 87 -2.81 4.27 -9.80
C PRO A 87 -3.15 4.83 -8.42
N VAL A 88 -4.32 4.48 -7.85
CA VAL A 88 -4.70 4.88 -6.49
C VAL A 88 -3.70 4.35 -5.48
N TYR A 89 -3.12 3.17 -5.71
CA TYR A 89 -2.18 2.50 -4.80
C TYR A 89 -0.71 2.85 -5.06
N CYS A 90 -0.45 3.82 -5.94
CA CYS A 90 0.88 4.39 -6.12
C CYS A 90 1.07 5.57 -5.16
N SER A 91 2.29 5.72 -4.67
CA SER A 91 2.68 6.87 -3.85
C SER A 91 2.48 8.16 -4.64
N LYS A 92 1.98 9.20 -3.96
CA LYS A 92 1.75 10.53 -4.53
C LYS A 92 2.98 11.13 -5.21
N TYR A 93 4.19 10.72 -4.83
CA TYR A 93 5.44 11.17 -5.45
C TYR A 93 5.61 10.75 -6.92
N PHE A 94 4.82 9.79 -7.41
CA PHE A 94 4.79 9.39 -8.81
C PHE A 94 3.73 10.13 -9.64
N THR A 95 3.12 11.17 -9.10
CA THR A 95 2.17 12.02 -9.84
C THR A 95 2.87 13.14 -10.58
N VAL A 96 2.26 13.59 -11.68
CA VAL A 96 2.74 14.77 -12.45
C VAL A 96 2.82 16.01 -11.56
N GLU A 97 1.86 16.16 -10.66
CA GLU A 97 1.83 17.27 -9.69
C GLU A 97 3.08 17.27 -8.81
N TYR A 98 3.38 16.15 -8.15
CA TYR A 98 4.58 16.06 -7.31
C TYR A 98 5.88 16.14 -8.09
N PHE A 99 5.90 15.64 -9.34
CA PHE A 99 7.02 15.84 -10.23
C PHE A 99 7.26 17.33 -10.48
N ARG A 100 6.23 18.12 -10.84
CA ARG A 100 6.38 19.57 -11.02
C ARG A 100 6.89 20.24 -9.75
N ARG A 101 6.32 19.89 -8.60
CA ARG A 101 6.74 20.43 -7.29
C ARG A 101 8.20 20.15 -6.97
N ALA A 102 8.74 18.99 -7.35
CA ALA A 102 10.15 18.68 -7.15
C ALA A 102 11.09 19.59 -7.98
N PHE A 103 10.60 20.15 -9.08
CA PHE A 103 11.34 21.03 -9.99
C PHE A 103 10.81 22.47 -10.01
N GLU A 104 9.91 22.86 -9.08
CA GLU A 104 9.37 24.22 -8.98
C GLU A 104 10.48 25.24 -8.70
N THR A 105 11.44 24.84 -7.88
CA THR A 105 12.63 25.64 -7.59
C THR A 105 13.71 25.32 -8.62
N PRO A 106 14.18 26.30 -9.41
CA PRO A 106 15.29 26.08 -10.31
C PRO A 106 16.53 25.64 -9.52
N PHE A 107 17.19 24.59 -9.98
CA PHE A 107 18.55 24.33 -9.53
C PHE A 107 19.42 25.50 -9.98
N ALA A 108 20.19 26.07 -9.05
CA ALA A 108 21.22 27.03 -9.43
C ALA A 108 22.15 26.31 -10.44
N PRO A 109 22.47 26.93 -11.58
CA PRO A 109 23.42 26.34 -12.50
C PRO A 109 24.72 26.06 -11.76
N VAL A 110 25.24 24.86 -11.95
CA VAL A 110 26.55 24.47 -11.45
C VAL A 110 27.56 25.36 -12.19
N PRO A 111 28.39 26.17 -11.51
CA PRO A 111 29.40 26.97 -12.18
C PRO A 111 30.31 26.09 -13.02
N ASP A 112 30.68 26.53 -14.22
CA ASP A 112 31.62 25.81 -15.09
C ASP A 112 32.97 25.58 -14.37
N ASP A 113 33.35 26.54 -13.55
CA ASP A 113 34.58 26.56 -12.78
C ASP A 113 34.30 26.29 -11.30
N ILE A 114 33.83 25.08 -10.95
CA ILE A 114 33.92 24.65 -9.56
C ILE A 114 35.38 24.38 -9.25
N GLU A 115 36.00 25.31 -8.53
CA GLU A 115 37.19 24.96 -7.76
C GLU A 115 36.79 23.88 -6.76
N LEU A 116 37.24 22.64 -7.02
CA LEU A 116 37.13 21.52 -6.08
C LEU A 116 38.04 21.81 -4.87
N THR A 117 37.63 22.75 -4.03
CA THR A 117 38.36 23.16 -2.83
C THR A 117 38.26 22.04 -1.79
N GLY A 118 39.30 21.19 -1.72
CA GLY A 118 39.51 20.27 -0.60
C GLY A 118 39.35 18.77 -0.86
N ILE A 119 39.27 18.31 -2.12
CA ILE A 119 39.21 16.85 -2.44
C ILE A 119 40.27 16.41 -3.47
N TYR A 120 41.14 17.29 -3.94
CA TYR A 120 42.35 16.82 -4.62
C TYR A 120 43.26 16.14 -3.58
N ASN A 121 43.74 14.93 -3.88
CA ASN A 121 44.62 14.10 -3.03
C ASN A 121 44.00 13.45 -1.78
N ARG A 122 42.67 13.38 -1.65
CA ARG A 122 42.05 12.60 -0.57
C ARG A 122 41.98 11.13 -0.99
N THR A 123 42.83 10.28 -0.42
CA THR A 123 42.73 8.82 -0.63
C THR A 123 41.43 8.31 -0.03
N LEU A 124 40.42 8.09 -0.87
CA LEU A 124 39.18 7.41 -0.46
C LEU A 124 39.52 5.93 -0.21
N LEU A 125 39.65 5.56 1.05
CA LEU A 125 39.73 4.15 1.41
C LEU A 125 38.33 3.54 1.22
N PRO A 126 38.23 2.31 0.67
CA PRO A 126 36.96 1.61 0.65
C PRO A 126 36.40 1.50 2.09
N PRO A 127 35.06 1.49 2.25
CA PRO A 127 34.46 1.21 3.55
C PRO A 127 35.08 -0.05 4.14
N LYS A 128 35.41 -0.03 5.42
CA LYS A 128 35.90 -1.23 6.12
C LYS A 128 34.80 -2.29 6.05
N THR A 129 34.91 -3.23 5.13
CA THR A 129 34.05 -4.40 5.07
C THR A 129 34.53 -5.39 6.10
N THR A 130 33.72 -5.68 7.11
CA THR A 130 33.90 -6.92 7.88
C THR A 130 33.45 -8.07 6.99
N HIS A 131 34.32 -9.07 6.77
CA HIS A 131 33.87 -10.32 6.19
C HIS A 131 32.86 -10.91 7.16
N LEU A 132 31.60 -11.04 6.73
CA LEU A 132 30.62 -11.79 7.52
C LEU A 132 31.17 -13.21 7.72
N PRO A 133 30.93 -13.84 8.88
CA PRO A 133 31.34 -15.22 9.09
C PRO A 133 30.87 -16.06 7.91
N ASP A 134 31.79 -16.80 7.30
CA ASP A 134 31.44 -17.69 6.20
C ASP A 134 30.32 -18.61 6.64
N ARG A 135 29.42 -18.94 5.71
CA ARG A 135 28.31 -19.85 5.99
C ARG A 135 28.91 -21.14 6.59
N PRO A 136 28.53 -21.54 7.82
CA PRO A 136 29.06 -22.76 8.41
C PRO A 136 28.76 -23.92 7.48
N LYS A 137 29.77 -24.75 7.23
CA LYS A 137 29.64 -25.94 6.38
C LYS A 137 28.52 -26.80 6.98
N LYS A 138 27.55 -27.19 6.15
CA LYS A 138 26.54 -28.18 6.52
C LYS A 138 27.27 -29.47 6.92
N GLN A 139 26.98 -29.97 8.13
CA GLN A 139 27.20 -31.37 8.48
C GLN A 139 26.25 -32.25 7.66
#